data_AF-A0A540KPR4-F1
#
_entry.id   AF-A0A540KPR4-F1
#
_cell.length_a   1.000
_cell.length_b   1.000
_cell.length_c   1.000
_cell.angle_alpha   90.00
_cell.angle_beta   90.00
_cell.angle_gamma   90.00
#
_symmetry.space_group_name_H-M   'P 1'
#
loop_
_entity.id
_entity.type
_entity.pdbx_description
1 polymer ?
#
loop_
_entity_poly.entity_id
_entity_poly.type
_entity_poly.pdbx_seq_one_letter_code
_entity_poly.pdbx_strand_id
1 'polypeptide(L)'
;MATLSRIGLFESEPHPLLKDAKRPTFKKFLSEHLKMKTEDLDRPLIGEKIIPERIVTLGYCKEQGAAVRAAKTIVFLGLHEQKEIPTSCKSAFEVTCLRMEERLAYSSTEQDMVLLHHEVEVEFPDGLREKHTGTLLEFGKMKSGKMITAMAFTVGVPAAIGALLILGNKIKTRGVLRPIEPEVYVPAMDILQAYGIKLMEKIE
;
A
#
# COMPACT_ATOMS: atom_id res chain seq x y z
N MET A 1 1.32 -6.74 -9.19
CA MET A 1 0.81 -5.40 -9.57
C MET A 1 0.87 -5.15 -11.07
N ALA A 2 2.04 -5.13 -11.73
CA ALA A 2 2.14 -4.82 -13.17
C ALA A 2 1.21 -5.67 -14.07
N THR A 3 1.14 -6.98 -13.86
CA THR A 3 0.22 -7.85 -14.61
C THR A 3 -1.25 -7.50 -14.35
N LEU A 4 -1.64 -7.24 -13.11
CA LEU A 4 -3.02 -6.85 -12.74
C LEU A 4 -3.41 -5.50 -13.37
N SER A 5 -2.47 -4.55 -13.44
CA SER A 5 -2.64 -3.28 -14.14
C SER A 5 -2.90 -3.50 -15.63
N ARG A 6 -2.10 -4.34 -16.31
CA ARG A 6 -2.30 -4.64 -17.75
C ARG A 6 -3.60 -5.38 -18.05
N ILE A 7 -4.13 -6.16 -17.09
CA ILE A 7 -5.47 -6.76 -17.19
C ILE A 7 -6.56 -5.67 -17.16
N GLY A 8 -6.28 -4.48 -16.61
CA GLY A 8 -7.23 -3.38 -16.44
C GLY A 8 -7.84 -3.29 -15.05
N LEU A 9 -7.33 -4.05 -14.06
CA LEU A 9 -7.91 -4.09 -12.70
C LEU A 9 -7.68 -2.82 -11.87
N PHE A 10 -6.91 -1.86 -12.39
CA PHE A 10 -6.64 -0.57 -11.73
C PHE A 10 -7.11 0.63 -12.55
N GLU A 11 -7.96 0.43 -13.56
CA GLU A 11 -8.58 1.53 -14.29
C GLU A 11 -9.58 2.27 -13.39
N SER A 12 -9.41 3.59 -13.27
CA SER A 12 -10.23 4.46 -12.42
C SER A 12 -11.52 4.93 -13.09
N GLU A 13 -11.62 4.80 -14.41
CA GLU A 13 -12.79 5.25 -15.16
C GLU A 13 -14.05 4.41 -14.85
N PRO A 14 -15.26 5.02 -14.86
CA PRO A 14 -16.49 4.30 -14.65
C PRO A 14 -16.69 3.16 -15.67
N HIS A 15 -16.76 1.92 -15.18
CA HIS A 15 -16.84 0.74 -16.02
C HIS A 15 -18.30 0.50 -16.48
N PRO A 16 -18.58 0.25 -17.77
CA PRO A 16 -19.95 0.05 -18.28
C PRO A 16 -20.76 -1.02 -17.54
N LEU A 17 -20.14 -2.18 -17.24
CA LEU A 17 -20.76 -3.26 -16.45
C LEU A 17 -21.16 -2.85 -15.02
N LEU A 18 -20.67 -1.72 -14.51
CA LEU A 18 -20.94 -1.22 -13.16
C LEU A 18 -21.90 -0.02 -13.16
N LYS A 19 -22.57 0.29 -14.27
CA LYS A 19 -23.55 1.41 -14.36
C LYS A 19 -24.96 1.01 -13.94
N ASP A 20 -25.35 -0.24 -14.19
CA ASP A 20 -26.73 -0.69 -14.01
C ASP A 20 -27.07 -1.09 -12.57
N ALA A 21 -28.38 -1.10 -12.27
CA ALA A 21 -28.93 -1.57 -11.00
C ALA A 21 -28.68 -3.07 -10.77
N LYS A 22 -28.66 -3.88 -11.84
CA LYS A 22 -28.30 -5.30 -11.78
C LYS A 22 -26.78 -5.44 -11.81
N ARG A 23 -26.20 -5.82 -10.68
CA ARG A 23 -24.75 -5.89 -10.50
C ARG A 23 -24.16 -7.19 -11.06
N PRO A 24 -23.00 -7.16 -11.74
CA PRO A 24 -22.29 -8.38 -12.08
C PRO A 24 -21.67 -8.99 -10.81
N THR A 25 -21.39 -10.29 -10.86
CA THR A 25 -20.53 -10.93 -9.86
C THR A 25 -19.07 -10.60 -10.12
N PHE A 26 -18.21 -10.73 -9.10
CA PHE A 26 -16.75 -10.60 -9.29
C PHE A 26 -16.25 -11.52 -10.39
N LYS A 27 -16.72 -12.77 -10.41
CA LYS A 27 -16.42 -13.74 -11.46
C LYS A 27 -16.79 -13.26 -12.86
N LYS A 28 -18.01 -12.72 -13.04
CA LYS A 28 -18.44 -12.19 -14.34
C LYS A 28 -17.58 -10.99 -14.76
N PHE A 29 -17.26 -10.12 -13.81
CA PHE A 29 -16.40 -8.96 -14.04
C PHE A 29 -14.97 -9.35 -14.42
N LEU A 30 -14.38 -10.34 -13.74
CA LEU A 30 -13.08 -10.91 -14.07
C LEU A 30 -13.09 -11.59 -15.44
N SER A 31 -14.15 -12.32 -15.78
CA SER A 31 -14.30 -12.99 -17.08
C SER A 31 -14.26 -11.99 -18.23
N GLU A 32 -14.89 -10.82 -18.07
CA GLU A 32 -14.84 -9.73 -19.04
C GLU A 32 -13.40 -9.27 -19.29
N HIS A 33 -12.64 -9.00 -18.23
CA HIS A 33 -11.25 -8.52 -18.33
C HIS A 33 -10.31 -9.57 -18.94
N LEU A 34 -10.59 -10.86 -18.71
CA LEU A 34 -9.81 -11.97 -19.28
C LEU A 34 -10.36 -12.50 -20.61
N LYS A 35 -11.41 -11.85 -21.16
CA LYS A 35 -12.10 -12.28 -22.40
C LYS A 35 -12.42 -13.78 -22.38
N MET A 36 -13.05 -14.24 -21.30
CA MET A 36 -13.42 -15.63 -21.02
C MET A 36 -14.94 -15.80 -20.97
N LYS A 37 -15.45 -17.02 -21.22
CA LYS A 37 -16.85 -17.34 -20.93
C LYS A 37 -16.99 -17.62 -19.44
N THR A 38 -18.10 -17.18 -18.82
CA THR A 38 -18.32 -17.34 -17.37
C THR A 38 -18.40 -18.81 -16.94
N GLU A 39 -18.87 -19.69 -17.84
CA GLU A 39 -18.97 -21.15 -17.67
C GLU A 39 -17.59 -21.82 -17.48
N ASP A 40 -16.53 -21.23 -18.01
CA ASP A 40 -15.17 -21.76 -17.88
C ASP A 40 -14.69 -21.73 -16.42
N LEU A 41 -15.21 -20.81 -15.60
CA LEU A 41 -14.84 -20.63 -14.20
C LEU A 41 -15.73 -21.43 -13.22
N ASP A 42 -16.70 -22.23 -13.68
CA ASP A 42 -17.58 -23.04 -12.81
C ASP A 42 -16.96 -24.36 -12.31
N ARG A 43 -15.85 -24.79 -12.91
CA ARG A 43 -15.19 -26.04 -12.53
C ARG A 43 -14.14 -25.78 -11.42
N PRO A 44 -14.19 -26.49 -10.27
CA PRO A 44 -13.41 -26.17 -9.05
C PRO A 44 -11.88 -26.12 -9.20
N LEU A 45 -11.32 -26.67 -10.29
CA LEU A 45 -9.88 -26.82 -10.53
C LEU A 45 -9.32 -25.90 -11.64
N ILE A 46 -10.11 -24.90 -12.09
CA ILE A 46 -9.83 -24.19 -13.34
C ILE A 46 -9.23 -22.78 -13.16
N GLY A 47 -9.50 -22.08 -12.06
CA GLY A 47 -8.92 -20.75 -11.83
C GLY A 47 -7.38 -20.75 -11.86
N GLU A 48 -6.75 -21.80 -11.32
CA GLU A 48 -5.28 -21.87 -11.23
C GLU A 48 -4.58 -22.25 -12.55
N LYS A 49 -5.29 -22.85 -13.52
CA LYS A 49 -4.71 -23.25 -14.82
C LYS A 49 -5.12 -22.32 -15.95
N ILE A 50 -6.40 -21.95 -16.03
CA ILE A 50 -6.90 -21.15 -17.16
C ILE A 50 -6.57 -19.66 -17.00
N ILE A 51 -6.64 -19.09 -15.79
CA ILE A 51 -6.29 -17.68 -15.59
C ILE A 51 -4.85 -17.37 -16.07
N PRO A 52 -3.80 -18.12 -15.68
CA PRO A 52 -2.45 -17.82 -16.16
C PRO A 52 -2.29 -18.03 -17.67
N GLU A 53 -2.91 -19.07 -18.24
CA GLU A 53 -2.91 -19.29 -19.70
C GLU A 53 -3.54 -18.10 -20.45
N ARG A 54 -4.66 -17.58 -19.95
CA ARG A 54 -5.32 -16.41 -20.54
C ARG A 54 -4.51 -15.13 -20.38
N ILE A 55 -3.88 -14.93 -19.22
CA ILE A 55 -2.96 -13.80 -18.99
C ILE A 55 -1.84 -13.79 -20.03
N VAL A 56 -1.25 -14.95 -20.32
CA VAL A 56 -0.19 -15.09 -21.33
C VAL A 56 -0.73 -14.92 -22.74
N THR A 57 -1.84 -15.59 -23.07
CA THR A 57 -2.48 -15.53 -24.40
C THR A 57 -2.88 -14.10 -24.79
N LEU A 58 -3.34 -13.31 -23.81
CA LEU A 58 -3.71 -11.91 -24.02
C LEU A 58 -2.52 -10.94 -24.01
N GLY A 59 -1.31 -11.45 -23.76
CA GLY A 59 -0.08 -10.64 -23.77
C GLY A 59 0.10 -9.75 -22.54
N TYR A 60 -0.67 -9.96 -21.46
CA TYR A 60 -0.54 -9.15 -20.23
C TYR A 60 0.78 -9.43 -19.49
N CYS A 61 1.38 -10.60 -19.67
CA CYS A 61 2.72 -10.89 -19.21
C CYS A 61 3.45 -11.87 -20.15
N LYS A 62 4.77 -11.73 -20.26
CA LYS A 62 5.63 -12.62 -21.06
C LYS A 62 6.20 -13.79 -20.25
N GLU A 63 6.29 -13.64 -18.93
CA GLU A 63 6.88 -14.65 -18.04
C GLU A 63 5.77 -15.52 -17.45
N GLN A 64 5.81 -16.84 -17.70
CA GLN A 64 4.84 -17.80 -17.18
C GLN A 64 4.77 -17.76 -15.64
N GLY A 65 5.92 -17.62 -14.96
CA GLY A 65 5.98 -17.50 -13.51
C GLY A 65 5.20 -16.29 -12.97
N ALA A 66 5.32 -15.14 -13.62
CA ALA A 66 4.58 -13.94 -13.25
C ALA A 66 3.07 -14.06 -13.53
N ALA A 67 2.68 -14.75 -14.61
CA ALA A 67 1.27 -15.05 -14.90
C ALA A 67 0.65 -15.95 -13.82
N VAL A 68 1.37 -16.99 -13.37
CA VAL A 68 0.94 -17.87 -12.28
C VAL A 68 0.82 -17.11 -10.96
N ARG A 69 1.79 -16.25 -10.62
CA ARG A 69 1.70 -15.42 -9.41
C ARG A 69 0.49 -14.48 -9.46
N ALA A 70 0.25 -13.82 -10.60
CA ALA A 70 -0.91 -12.96 -10.77
C ALA A 70 -2.24 -13.71 -10.66
N ALA A 71 -2.34 -14.91 -11.25
CA ALA A 71 -3.50 -15.77 -11.13
C ALA A 71 -3.77 -16.16 -9.66
N LYS A 72 -2.73 -16.57 -8.92
CA LYS A 72 -2.84 -16.86 -7.48
C LYS A 72 -3.33 -15.64 -6.70
N THR A 73 -2.83 -14.43 -7.01
CA THR A 73 -3.33 -13.20 -6.39
C THR A 73 -4.81 -12.93 -6.72
N ILE A 74 -5.23 -13.10 -7.98
CA ILE A 74 -6.64 -12.94 -8.40
C ILE A 74 -7.55 -13.90 -7.62
N VAL A 75 -7.11 -15.16 -7.47
CA VAL A 75 -7.83 -16.18 -6.70
C VAL A 75 -7.86 -15.82 -5.22
N PHE A 76 -6.73 -15.43 -4.63
CA PHE A 76 -6.62 -15.04 -3.22
C PHE A 76 -7.51 -13.82 -2.87
N LEU A 77 -7.51 -12.80 -3.73
CA LEU A 77 -8.41 -11.64 -3.61
C LEU A 77 -9.88 -12.02 -3.87
N GLY A 78 -10.16 -13.25 -4.25
CA GLY A 78 -11.50 -13.78 -4.49
C GLY A 78 -12.21 -13.13 -5.69
N LEU A 79 -11.48 -12.58 -6.66
CA LEU A 79 -12.07 -11.97 -7.87
C LEU A 79 -12.78 -13.01 -8.76
N HIS A 80 -12.59 -14.30 -8.48
CA HIS A 80 -13.23 -15.42 -9.15
C HIS A 80 -14.58 -15.85 -8.50
N GLU A 81 -15.00 -15.20 -7.40
CA GLU A 81 -16.17 -15.61 -6.64
C GLU A 81 -17.50 -15.17 -7.29
N GLN A 82 -18.56 -15.93 -7.03
CA GLN A 82 -19.93 -15.66 -7.51
C GLN A 82 -20.67 -14.62 -6.64
N LYS A 83 -19.95 -13.82 -5.84
CA LYS A 83 -20.51 -12.72 -5.03
C LYS A 83 -20.78 -11.50 -5.91
N GLU A 84 -21.92 -10.83 -5.74
CA GLU A 84 -22.26 -9.60 -6.47
C GLU A 84 -21.36 -8.43 -6.06
N ILE A 85 -20.98 -7.60 -7.04
CA ILE A 85 -20.20 -6.39 -6.79
C ILE A 85 -21.11 -5.29 -6.22
N PRO A 86 -20.80 -4.69 -5.06
CA PRO A 86 -21.60 -3.62 -4.48
C PRO A 86 -21.83 -2.44 -5.43
N THR A 87 -22.96 -1.75 -5.27
CA THR A 87 -23.32 -0.56 -6.06
C THR A 87 -22.41 0.63 -5.79
N SER A 88 -21.67 0.63 -4.67
CA SER A 88 -20.66 1.64 -4.34
C SER A 88 -19.49 1.64 -5.33
N CYS A 89 -19.10 0.49 -5.88
CA CYS A 89 -18.03 0.41 -6.88
C CYS A 89 -18.51 0.84 -8.27
N LYS A 90 -17.81 1.79 -8.88
CA LYS A 90 -18.05 2.36 -10.21
C LYS A 90 -16.94 2.02 -11.20
N SER A 91 -15.73 1.73 -10.74
CA SER A 91 -14.56 1.43 -11.59
C SER A 91 -13.89 0.09 -11.25
N ALA A 92 -13.02 -0.40 -12.13
CA ALA A 92 -12.23 -1.60 -11.87
C ALA A 92 -11.28 -1.41 -10.67
N PHE A 93 -10.72 -0.19 -10.54
CA PHE A 93 -9.93 0.21 -9.38
C PHE A 93 -10.71 0.02 -8.07
N GLU A 94 -11.94 0.55 -7.97
CA GLU A 94 -12.74 0.44 -6.76
C GLU A 94 -13.17 -1.01 -6.44
N VAL A 95 -13.45 -1.83 -7.46
CA VAL A 95 -13.71 -3.27 -7.28
C VAL A 95 -12.49 -3.97 -6.69
N THR A 96 -11.30 -3.68 -7.21
CA THR A 96 -10.06 -4.27 -6.73
C THR A 96 -9.71 -3.77 -5.32
N CYS A 97 -9.87 -2.47 -5.04
CA CYS A 97 -9.69 -1.88 -3.72
C CYS A 97 -10.57 -2.55 -2.68
N LEU A 98 -11.88 -2.69 -2.95
CA LEU A 98 -12.80 -3.39 -2.05
C LEU A 98 -12.29 -4.80 -1.69
N ARG A 99 -11.82 -5.56 -2.69
CA ARG A 99 -11.33 -6.93 -2.45
C ARG A 99 -9.99 -6.96 -1.72
N MET A 100 -9.12 -5.99 -1.98
CA MET A 100 -7.88 -5.82 -1.22
C MET A 100 -8.17 -5.45 0.23
N GLU A 101 -9.09 -4.52 0.49
CA GLU A 101 -9.52 -4.13 1.83
C GLU A 101 -10.13 -5.31 2.60
N GLU A 102 -10.99 -6.11 1.96
CA GLU A 102 -11.59 -7.30 2.58
C GLU A 102 -10.56 -8.42 2.88
N ARG A 103 -9.52 -8.58 2.05
CA ARG A 103 -8.62 -9.75 2.07
C ARG A 103 -7.22 -9.50 2.60
N LEU A 104 -6.76 -8.24 2.63
CA LEU A 104 -5.41 -7.83 3.03
C LEU A 104 -5.40 -6.96 4.29
N ALA A 105 -6.54 -6.84 4.99
CA ALA A 105 -6.58 -6.17 6.28
C ALA A 105 -5.82 -6.97 7.35
N TYR A 106 -5.11 -6.25 8.22
CA TYR A 106 -4.49 -6.83 9.40
C TYR A 106 -5.54 -7.47 10.32
N SER A 107 -5.25 -8.67 10.79
CA SER A 107 -5.97 -9.29 11.90
C SER A 107 -5.58 -8.64 13.24
N SER A 108 -6.35 -8.92 14.29
CA SER A 108 -6.11 -8.38 15.64
C SER A 108 -4.79 -8.85 16.29
N THR A 109 -4.17 -9.90 15.74
CA THR A 109 -2.94 -10.52 16.27
C THR A 109 -1.70 -10.18 15.46
N GLU A 110 -1.85 -9.56 14.29
CA GLU A 110 -0.72 -9.19 13.45
C GLU A 110 -0.16 -7.80 13.83
N GLN A 111 1.10 -7.58 13.45
CA GLN A 111 1.81 -6.33 13.65
C GLN A 111 2.27 -5.79 12.30
N ASP A 112 2.19 -4.48 12.11
CA ASP A 112 2.84 -3.80 11.01
C ASP A 112 4.28 -3.41 11.37
N MET A 113 5.00 -2.95 10.36
CA MET A 113 6.38 -2.50 10.46
C MET A 113 6.58 -1.26 9.59
N VAL A 114 7.29 -0.26 10.12
CA VAL A 114 7.79 0.89 9.37
C VAL A 114 9.31 0.82 9.33
N LEU A 115 9.86 0.78 8.13
CA LEU A 115 11.30 0.85 7.86
C LEU A 115 11.57 2.12 7.05
N LEU A 116 12.38 3.01 7.61
CA LEU A 116 12.94 4.17 6.92
C LEU A 116 14.46 4.05 6.94
N HIS A 117 15.10 4.22 5.79
CA HIS A 117 16.54 4.17 5.66
C HIS A 117 17.00 5.33 4.77
N HIS A 118 17.86 6.18 5.30
CA HIS A 118 18.62 7.16 4.55
C HIS A 118 20.04 6.64 4.33
N GLU A 119 20.56 6.90 3.14
CA GLU A 119 21.94 6.67 2.75
C GLU A 119 22.45 7.93 2.05
N VAL A 120 23.56 8.48 2.55
CA VAL A 120 24.18 9.71 2.05
C VAL A 120 25.66 9.44 1.86
N GLU A 121 26.11 9.45 0.61
CA GLU A 121 27.53 9.40 0.27
C GLU A 121 28.07 10.84 0.22
N VAL A 122 29.14 11.09 0.98
CA VAL A 122 29.77 12.40 1.13
C VAL A 122 31.18 12.33 0.59
N GLU A 123 31.53 13.27 -0.29
CA GLU A 123 32.90 13.52 -0.71
C GLU A 123 33.32 14.89 -0.16
N PHE A 124 34.35 14.89 0.68
CA PHE A 124 34.89 16.10 1.29
C PHE A 124 35.91 16.78 0.35
N PRO A 125 36.19 18.09 0.53
CA PRO A 125 37.14 18.82 -0.31
C PRO A 125 38.58 18.27 -0.30
N ASP A 126 38.95 17.50 0.73
CA ASP A 126 40.24 16.82 0.85
C ASP A 126 40.29 15.45 0.15
N GLY A 127 39.18 15.04 -0.48
CA GLY A 127 39.03 13.76 -1.17
C GLY A 127 38.62 12.60 -0.27
N LEU A 128 38.42 12.82 1.03
CA LEU A 128 37.85 11.81 1.92
C LEU A 128 36.41 11.49 1.48
N ARG A 129 36.05 10.21 1.50
CA ARG A 129 34.70 9.73 1.23
C ARG A 129 34.15 9.03 2.46
N GLU A 130 32.94 9.40 2.84
CA GLU A 130 32.20 8.77 3.91
C GLU A 130 30.81 8.37 3.43
N LYS A 131 30.26 7.31 4.01
CA LYS A 131 28.88 6.89 3.81
C LYS A 131 28.13 7.01 5.14
N HIS A 132 27.17 7.92 5.17
CA HIS A 132 26.34 8.19 6.33
C HIS A 132 25.00 7.48 6.13
N THR A 133 24.58 6.71 7.12
CA THR A 133 23.29 6.02 7.08
C THR A 133 22.45 6.37 8.30
N GLY A 134 21.14 6.42 8.12
CA GLY A 134 20.17 6.66 9.19
C GLY A 134 18.99 5.72 9.06
N THR A 135 18.78 4.85 10.05
CA THR A 135 17.76 3.79 9.99
C THR A 135 16.75 3.91 11.13
N LEU A 136 15.46 3.95 10.81
CA LEU A 136 14.35 3.79 11.75
C LEU A 136 13.66 2.47 11.43
N LEU A 137 13.52 1.62 12.45
CA LEU A 137 12.78 0.37 12.39
C LEU A 137 11.79 0.33 13.54
N GLU A 138 10.51 0.47 13.23
CA GLU A 138 9.43 0.43 14.21
C GLU A 138 8.44 -0.70 13.90
N PHE A 139 7.94 -1.33 14.95
CA PHE A 139 6.90 -2.35 14.87
C PHE A 139 5.66 -1.90 15.65
N GLY A 140 4.48 -2.38 15.23
CA GLY A 140 3.26 -2.18 15.98
C GLY A 140 3.38 -2.73 17.41
N LYS A 141 2.86 -2.00 18.40
CA LYS A 141 3.02 -2.33 19.83
C LYS A 141 1.66 -2.41 20.52
N MET A 142 1.50 -3.40 21.39
CA MET A 142 0.32 -3.51 22.26
C MET A 142 0.42 -2.47 23.39
N LYS A 143 -0.56 -1.57 23.47
CA LYS A 143 -0.63 -0.55 24.53
C LYS A 143 -2.04 -0.51 25.11
N SER A 144 -2.16 -0.70 26.43
CA SER A 144 -3.44 -0.67 27.14
C SER A 144 -4.51 -1.59 26.53
N GLY A 145 -4.11 -2.79 26.08
CA GLY A 145 -5.00 -3.77 25.48
C GLY A 145 -5.44 -3.47 24.03
N LYS A 146 -4.83 -2.46 23.37
CA LYS A 146 -5.07 -2.15 21.96
C LYS A 146 -3.76 -2.19 21.18
N MET A 147 -3.79 -2.76 19.97
CA MET A 147 -2.66 -2.70 19.05
C MET A 147 -2.56 -1.28 18.49
N ILE A 148 -1.42 -0.60 18.71
CA ILE A 148 -1.07 0.64 18.03
C ILE A 148 -0.08 0.27 16.93
N THR A 149 -0.44 0.55 15.67
CA THR A 149 0.43 0.26 14.52
C THR A 149 1.65 1.17 14.50
N ALA A 150 2.78 0.66 13.98
CA ALA A 150 3.98 1.45 13.72
C ALA A 150 3.66 2.66 12.83
N MET A 151 2.81 2.48 11.82
CA MET A 151 2.33 3.56 10.96
C MET A 151 1.56 4.64 11.76
N ALA A 152 0.59 4.24 12.60
CA ALA A 152 -0.17 5.21 13.38
C ALA A 152 0.73 5.96 14.38
N PHE A 153 1.70 5.27 14.97
CA PHE A 153 2.65 5.86 15.90
C PHE A 153 3.60 6.85 15.20
N THR A 154 4.23 6.43 14.10
CA THR A 154 5.23 7.24 13.37
C THR A 154 4.61 8.35 12.52
N VAL A 155 3.28 8.40 12.33
CA VAL A 155 2.58 9.52 11.68
C VAL A 155 1.86 10.40 12.71
N GLY A 156 1.12 9.79 13.64
CA GLY A 156 0.30 10.51 14.61
C GLY A 156 1.12 11.32 15.62
N VAL A 157 2.26 10.77 16.08
CA VAL A 157 3.14 11.48 17.03
C VAL A 157 3.76 12.73 16.38
N PRO A 158 4.39 12.68 15.19
CA PRO A 158 4.85 13.91 14.53
C PRO A 158 3.75 14.95 14.31
N ALA A 159 2.54 14.53 13.93
CA ALA A 159 1.42 15.45 13.76
C ALA A 159 1.04 16.16 15.08
N ALA A 160 0.99 15.42 16.19
CA ALA A 160 0.73 15.99 17.51
C ALA A 160 1.84 16.94 17.97
N ILE A 161 3.10 16.61 17.70
CA ILE A 161 4.26 17.47 17.99
C ILE A 161 4.16 18.78 17.20
N GLY A 162 3.85 18.72 15.90
CA GLY A 162 3.64 19.92 15.08
C GLY A 162 2.55 20.83 15.66
N ALA A 163 1.42 20.26 16.06
CA ALA A 163 0.35 21.01 16.74
C ALA A 163 0.82 21.64 18.06
N LEU A 164 1.57 20.89 18.88
CA LEU A 164 2.12 21.37 20.15
C LEU A 164 3.09 22.55 19.95
N LEU A 165 3.98 22.47 18.95
CA LEU A 165 4.94 23.54 18.66
C LEU A 165 4.25 24.82 18.20
N ILE A 166 3.18 24.72 17.41
CA ILE A 166 2.37 25.87 16.98
C ILE A 166 1.64 26.48 18.19
N LEU A 167 0.92 25.66 18.95
CA LEU A 167 0.14 26.13 20.12
C LEU A 167 1.03 26.70 21.22
N GLY A 168 2.22 26.11 21.42
CA GLY A 168 3.23 26.58 22.34
C GLY A 168 4.04 27.79 21.85
N ASN A 169 3.66 28.37 20.69
CA ASN A 169 4.31 29.52 20.06
C ASN A 169 5.83 29.32 19.85
N LYS A 170 6.25 28.07 19.62
CA LYS A 170 7.64 27.70 19.29
C LYS A 170 7.95 27.93 17.82
N ILE A 171 6.94 27.82 16.95
CA ILE A 171 7.02 28.17 15.53
C ILE A 171 6.39 29.56 15.33
N LYS A 172 7.23 30.56 15.08
CA LYS A 172 6.83 31.96 14.88
C LYS A 172 6.57 32.26 13.41
N THR A 173 7.29 31.59 12.51
CA THR A 173 7.11 31.75 11.06
C THR A 173 5.65 31.48 10.66
N ARG A 174 5.10 32.29 9.75
CA ARG A 174 3.71 32.21 9.27
C ARG A 174 3.68 31.78 7.80
N GLY A 175 2.53 31.29 7.36
CA GLY A 175 2.31 30.80 5.99
C GLY A 175 2.24 29.28 5.92
N VAL A 176 2.44 28.73 4.72
CA VAL A 176 2.46 27.28 4.48
C VAL A 176 3.88 26.78 4.70
N LEU A 177 4.09 26.06 5.79
CA LEU A 177 5.40 25.58 6.20
C LEU A 177 5.57 24.09 5.96
N ARG A 178 6.82 23.68 5.73
CA ARG A 178 7.27 22.28 5.70
C ARG A 178 8.34 22.09 6.77
N PRO A 179 8.57 20.86 7.27
CA PRO A 179 9.58 20.57 8.30
C PRO A 179 11.01 20.56 7.74
N ILE A 180 11.37 21.59 6.98
CA ILE A 180 12.73 21.82 6.44
C ILE A 180 13.44 22.98 7.14
N GLU A 181 12.68 23.80 7.88
CA GLU A 181 13.22 24.91 8.65
C GLU A 181 13.68 24.44 10.03
N PRO A 182 14.87 24.87 10.52
CA PRO A 182 15.39 24.47 11.83
C PRO A 182 14.44 24.79 12.99
N GLU A 183 13.70 25.91 12.90
CA GLU A 183 12.66 26.30 13.87
C GLU A 183 11.59 25.21 14.04
N VAL A 184 11.35 24.40 13.01
CA VAL A 184 10.37 23.31 13.01
C VAL A 184 11.04 21.99 13.37
N TYR A 185 12.05 21.57 12.60
CA TYR A 185 12.56 20.19 12.74
C TYR A 185 13.41 19.99 13.99
N VAL A 186 14.19 20.99 14.46
CA VAL A 186 15.05 20.81 15.64
C VAL A 186 14.22 20.48 16.89
N PRO A 187 13.26 21.32 17.32
CA PRO A 187 12.46 20.99 18.50
C PRO A 187 11.55 19.77 18.29
N ALA A 188 11.12 19.51 17.05
CA ALA A 188 10.33 18.31 16.77
C ALA A 188 11.16 17.03 16.96
N MET A 189 12.42 17.02 16.50
CA MET A 189 13.34 15.88 16.65
C MET A 189 13.66 15.60 18.11
N ASP A 190 13.87 16.63 18.93
CA ASP A 190 14.09 16.48 20.38
C ASP A 190 12.91 15.75 21.06
N ILE A 191 11.68 16.17 20.73
CA ILE A 191 10.47 15.56 21.29
C ILE A 191 10.26 14.14 20.73
N LEU A 192 10.49 13.91 19.43
CA LEU A 192 10.41 12.58 18.83
C LEU A 192 11.34 11.58 19.52
N GLN A 193 12.60 11.99 19.76
CA GLN A 193 13.57 11.17 20.48
C GLN A 193 13.12 10.88 21.91
N ALA A 194 12.57 11.88 22.61
CA ALA A 194 12.02 11.70 23.96
C ALA A 194 10.81 10.74 24.00
N TYR A 195 10.05 10.65 22.90
CA TYR A 195 8.95 9.69 22.72
C TYR A 195 9.42 8.31 22.22
N GLY A 196 10.73 8.11 22.04
CA GLY A 196 11.33 6.85 21.63
C GLY A 196 11.33 6.60 20.13
N ILE A 197 10.99 7.60 19.30
CA ILE A 197 11.18 7.53 17.84
C ILE A 197 12.59 8.02 17.53
N LYS A 198 13.51 7.08 17.31
CA LYS A 198 14.94 7.39 17.13
C LYS A 198 15.49 6.79 15.84
N LEU A 199 16.26 7.60 15.12
CA LEU A 199 17.06 7.16 13.98
C LEU A 199 18.39 6.57 14.49
N MET A 200 18.74 5.37 14.03
CA MET A 200 20.05 4.76 14.26
C MET A 200 21.00 5.23 13.17
N GLU A 201 21.99 6.03 13.55
CA GLU A 201 22.97 6.61 12.64
C GLU A 201 24.27 5.82 12.63
N LYS A 202 24.89 5.68 11.46
CA LYS A 202 26.20 5.05 11.28
C LYS A 202 26.99 5.79 10.17
N ILE A 203 28.28 6.01 10.42
CA ILE A 203 29.24 6.57 9.46
C ILE A 203 30.23 5.45 9.11
N GLU A 204 30.41 5.20 7.81
CA GLU A 204 31.36 4.24 7.22
C GLU A 204 32.37 4.94 6.32
#